data_AF-A0A131XS43-F1
#
_entry.id   AF-A0A131XS43-F1
#
_cell.length_a   1.000
_cell.length_b   1.000
_cell.length_c   1.000
_cell.angle_alpha   90.00
_cell.angle_beta   90.00
_cell.angle_gamma   90.00
#
_symmetry.space_group_name_H-M   'P 1'
#
loop_
_entity.id
_entity.type
_entity.pdbx_description
1 polymer ?
#
loop_
_entity_poly.entity_id
_entity_poly.type
_entity_poly.pdbx_seq_one_letter_code
_entity_poly.pdbx_strand_id
1 'polypeptide(L)'
;MLEKKTGITVCDHPTRYLVLNNCGLMCGGSYESILDELGKFGDIEDIVLIPGQQFAFVAFRDVADCVSAAAFLSTRPSRLVADGSVHPAFVDKVPEHSSCGAPFSECPPGLRLVREAVDEAEEALLWRLVSWDQDCRTLKQREVRHFGYAFDYGLQGVRKDAPLAEPIPEECAPLLARLVNSGRLSGLPDQLTVTRYLPGQGIPPHVDSHGSFEDGIVCLSLGSPVVMDFRHPDGDRAAVLLPPRSALLLHGPSRYIWTHGIASRKSDVVPRTEIPGQGLTLSQRGVRISFTFRRIRRGDCSCGHDLLCDSSRLTKSDREAMRLEEEHVYQVYENIAEQFSGTRHREWPRVAAFVEALEPGSLLLDAGCGNGKYLLGHPHVLKVGFDRSGGLAAICRSRNLEVVQADTLDVPFRSGIFDACLSIAVLHHLATPERREAAVREILRLLRPGGRALVYVWALEQAEGAPSKYLKASRNAGRALPSGCEPTPGHLPVHANRTQFEARDMLVPWHSRGTQEVHYRYYHLFERGELSGLLELVSPGCVLEEYHDQGNWCAVVGKDPSTSAPPGSTPSSLLSRASAGK
;
A
#
# COMPACT_ATOMS: atom_id res chain seq x y z
N MET A 1 32.12 -9.02 -5.76
CA MET A 1 30.72 -8.65 -6.10
C MET A 1 30.69 -7.72 -7.30
N LEU A 2 31.56 -6.70 -7.35
CA LEU A 2 31.76 -5.80 -8.50
C LEU A 2 31.96 -6.55 -9.82
N GLU A 3 33.01 -7.35 -9.94
CA GLU A 3 33.35 -8.12 -11.15
C GLU A 3 32.21 -9.03 -11.62
N LYS A 4 31.55 -9.74 -10.70
CA LYS A 4 30.38 -10.58 -11.03
C LYS A 4 29.18 -9.79 -11.59
N LYS A 5 29.04 -8.51 -11.23
CA LYS A 5 27.91 -7.65 -11.61
C LYS A 5 28.17 -6.82 -12.86
N THR A 6 29.42 -6.40 -13.08
CA THR A 6 29.77 -5.44 -14.14
C THR A 6 30.80 -5.99 -15.14
N GLY A 7 31.47 -7.10 -14.84
CA GLY A 7 32.61 -7.59 -15.64
C GLY A 7 33.83 -6.66 -15.60
N ILE A 8 33.93 -5.81 -14.57
CA ILE A 8 35.01 -4.84 -14.36
C ILE A 8 35.90 -5.32 -13.23
N THR A 9 37.23 -5.22 -13.44
CA THR A 9 38.23 -5.79 -12.54
C THR A 9 38.91 -4.69 -11.75
N VAL A 10 39.13 -4.94 -10.46
CA VAL A 10 39.93 -4.04 -9.61
C VAL A 10 41.41 -4.20 -9.97
N CYS A 11 42.11 -3.09 -10.12
CA CYS A 11 43.53 -3.05 -10.46
C CYS A 11 44.37 -2.72 -9.23
N ASP A 12 45.51 -3.41 -9.09
CA ASP A 12 46.50 -3.14 -8.03
C ASP A 12 47.48 -2.01 -8.40
N HIS A 13 47.31 -1.41 -9.57
CA HIS A 13 48.11 -0.29 -10.08
C HIS A 13 47.21 0.90 -10.43
N PRO A 14 47.71 2.14 -10.35
CA PRO A 14 46.96 3.32 -10.75
C PRO A 14 46.47 3.25 -12.20
N THR A 15 45.18 3.53 -12.38
CA THR A 15 44.56 3.76 -13.68
C THR A 15 43.86 5.13 -13.65
N ARG A 16 43.31 5.56 -14.78
CA ARG A 16 42.48 6.78 -14.85
C ARG A 16 41.03 6.56 -14.40
N TYR A 17 40.72 5.37 -13.88
CA TYR A 17 39.36 4.95 -13.54
C TYR A 17 39.26 4.54 -12.08
N LEU A 18 38.25 5.06 -11.37
CA LEU A 18 37.91 4.64 -10.02
C LEU A 18 36.55 3.98 -9.96
N VAL A 19 36.43 2.94 -9.13
CA VAL A 19 35.18 2.59 -8.50
C VAL A 19 35.12 3.24 -7.12
N LEU A 20 34.02 3.93 -6.83
CA LEU A 20 33.72 4.53 -5.54
C LEU A 20 32.74 3.63 -4.78
N ASN A 21 33.24 2.76 -3.91
CA ASN A 21 32.38 1.93 -3.09
C ASN A 21 31.72 2.75 -1.98
N ASN A 22 30.49 2.38 -1.64
CA ASN A 22 29.61 3.14 -0.73
C ASN A 22 29.27 4.56 -1.22
N CYS A 23 29.24 4.76 -2.54
CA CYS A 23 28.95 6.07 -3.16
C CYS A 23 28.05 5.94 -4.41
N GLY A 24 27.31 4.84 -4.52
CA GLY A 24 26.32 4.66 -5.59
C GLY A 24 24.97 5.31 -5.30
N LEU A 25 24.03 5.18 -6.24
CA LEU A 25 22.66 5.69 -6.13
C LEU A 25 21.92 5.17 -4.87
N MET A 26 22.25 3.96 -4.40
CA MET A 26 21.66 3.39 -3.18
C MET A 26 22.24 3.98 -1.88
N CYS A 27 23.38 4.65 -1.95
CA CYS A 27 24.08 5.24 -0.80
C CYS A 27 23.91 6.77 -0.73
N GLY A 28 23.16 7.37 -1.65
CA GLY A 28 22.98 8.83 -1.71
C GLY A 28 23.97 9.57 -2.61
N GLY A 29 24.86 8.87 -3.31
CA GLY A 29 25.76 9.48 -4.29
C GLY A 29 25.00 9.98 -5.52
N SER A 30 25.18 11.25 -5.88
CA SER A 30 24.62 11.86 -7.09
C SER A 30 25.75 12.23 -8.06
N TYR A 31 25.40 12.44 -9.33
CA TYR A 31 26.38 12.88 -10.33
C TYR A 31 27.00 14.22 -9.91
N GLU A 32 26.16 15.16 -9.48
CA GLU A 32 26.56 16.51 -9.09
C GLU A 32 27.43 16.51 -7.83
N SER A 33 27.13 15.66 -6.85
CA SER A 33 27.96 15.59 -5.63
C SER A 33 29.34 15.00 -5.93
N ILE A 34 29.41 13.95 -6.74
CA ILE A 34 30.68 13.32 -7.15
C ILE A 34 31.49 14.30 -8.00
N LEU A 35 30.86 14.98 -8.96
CA LEU A 35 31.51 15.97 -9.80
C LEU A 35 32.03 17.16 -8.97
N ASP A 36 31.21 17.70 -8.06
CA ASP A 36 31.64 18.80 -7.18
C ASP A 36 32.85 18.36 -6.35
N GLU A 37 32.80 17.20 -5.69
CA GLU A 37 33.85 16.77 -4.76
C GLU A 37 35.16 16.40 -5.47
N LEU A 38 35.06 15.66 -6.58
CA LEU A 38 36.23 15.08 -7.25
C LEU A 38 36.73 15.90 -8.43
N GLY A 39 35.92 16.77 -9.03
CA GLY A 39 36.34 17.67 -10.11
C GLY A 39 37.41 18.69 -9.67
N LYS A 40 37.62 18.84 -8.35
CA LYS A 40 38.69 19.69 -7.76
C LYS A 40 40.09 19.14 -8.02
N PHE A 41 40.22 17.85 -8.32
CA PHE A 41 41.50 17.19 -8.54
C PHE A 41 41.93 17.20 -10.01
N GLY A 42 40.98 17.34 -10.94
CA GLY A 42 41.25 17.30 -12.37
C GLY A 42 39.99 17.11 -13.20
N ASP A 43 40.19 17.08 -14.53
CA ASP A 43 39.09 16.93 -15.48
C ASP A 43 38.50 15.51 -15.44
N ILE A 44 37.20 15.43 -15.16
CA ILE A 44 36.43 14.19 -15.20
C ILE A 44 35.83 14.03 -16.60
N GLU A 45 36.13 12.91 -17.26
CA GLU A 45 35.58 12.52 -18.55
C GLU A 45 34.16 11.97 -18.41
N ASP A 46 33.92 11.12 -17.40
CA ASP A 46 32.61 10.52 -17.18
C ASP A 46 32.40 10.10 -15.71
N ILE A 47 31.14 10.06 -15.29
CA ILE A 47 30.70 9.48 -14.01
C ILE A 47 29.51 8.56 -14.31
N VAL A 48 29.68 7.28 -13.99
CA VAL A 48 28.68 6.25 -14.28
C VAL A 48 28.02 5.77 -12.99
N LEU A 49 26.72 6.01 -12.88
CA LEU A 49 25.88 5.64 -11.75
C LEU A 49 24.91 4.53 -12.17
N ILE A 50 24.99 3.38 -11.51
CA ILE A 50 24.22 2.18 -11.88
C ILE A 50 23.01 2.00 -10.94
N PRO A 51 21.78 1.84 -11.47
CA PRO A 51 20.59 1.55 -10.68
C PRO A 51 20.78 0.38 -9.71
N GLY A 52 20.34 0.56 -8.47
CA GLY A 52 20.38 -0.49 -7.45
C GLY A 52 21.79 -0.86 -6.95
N GLN A 53 22.83 -0.13 -7.34
CA GLN A 53 24.19 -0.35 -6.85
C GLN A 53 24.59 0.64 -5.77
N GLN A 54 25.48 0.17 -4.89
CA GLN A 54 26.09 0.93 -3.80
C GLN A 54 27.42 1.56 -4.20
N PHE A 55 27.81 1.45 -5.48
CA PHE A 55 29.05 1.99 -6.01
C PHE A 55 28.79 2.82 -7.27
N ALA A 56 29.71 3.75 -7.54
CA ALA A 56 29.75 4.56 -8.76
C ALA A 56 31.12 4.39 -9.45
N PHE A 57 31.20 4.75 -10.73
CA PHE A 57 32.48 4.81 -11.45
C PHE A 57 32.80 6.24 -11.86
N VAL A 58 34.08 6.58 -11.85
CA VAL A 58 34.59 7.88 -12.30
C VAL A 58 35.75 7.64 -13.26
N ALA A 59 35.71 8.29 -14.41
CA ALA A 59 36.79 8.33 -15.38
C ALA A 59 37.41 9.72 -15.38
N PHE A 60 38.67 9.82 -15.00
CA PHE A 60 39.48 11.02 -15.15
C PHE A 60 40.14 11.05 -16.53
N ARG A 61 40.49 12.24 -17.00
CA ARG A 61 41.36 12.39 -18.16
C ARG A 61 42.78 11.90 -17.86
N ASP A 62 43.31 12.27 -16.69
CA ASP A 62 44.67 11.99 -16.28
C ASP A 62 44.77 11.03 -15.08
N VAL A 63 45.75 10.12 -15.13
CA VAL A 63 46.00 9.15 -14.04
C VAL A 63 46.46 9.83 -12.76
N ALA A 64 47.21 10.93 -12.85
CA ALA A 64 47.73 11.65 -11.69
C ALA A 64 46.60 12.28 -10.84
N ASP A 65 45.59 12.83 -11.51
CA ASP A 65 44.41 13.44 -10.87
C ASP A 65 43.57 12.35 -10.20
N CYS A 66 43.41 11.21 -10.89
CA CYS A 66 42.75 10.02 -10.37
C CYS A 66 43.43 9.49 -9.08
N VAL A 67 44.77 9.45 -9.06
CA VAL A 67 45.55 9.06 -7.86
C VAL A 67 45.34 10.05 -6.72
N SER A 68 45.33 11.34 -7.01
CA SER A 68 45.13 12.39 -6.02
C SER A 68 43.73 12.32 -5.39
N ALA A 69 42.70 12.09 -6.22
CA ALA A 69 41.33 11.88 -5.78
C ALA A 69 41.18 10.60 -4.93
N ALA A 70 41.80 9.48 -5.33
CA ALA A 70 41.78 8.25 -4.54
C ALA A 70 42.46 8.43 -3.18
N ALA A 71 43.64 9.07 -3.13
CA ALA A 71 44.35 9.35 -1.89
C ALA A 71 43.53 10.25 -0.95
N PHE A 72 42.83 11.26 -1.48
CA PHE A 72 41.94 12.11 -0.72
C PHE A 72 40.81 11.31 -0.06
N LEU A 73 40.09 10.49 -0.83
CA LEU A 73 38.99 9.67 -0.34
C LEU A 73 39.45 8.59 0.66
N SER A 74 40.64 8.03 0.49
CA SER A 74 41.20 7.03 1.42
C SER A 74 41.68 7.60 2.75
N THR A 75 41.95 8.91 2.82
CA THR A 75 42.57 9.53 4.02
C THR A 75 41.66 10.48 4.77
N ARG A 76 40.51 10.87 4.19
CA ARG A 76 39.60 11.84 4.80
C ARG A 76 38.15 11.39 4.62
N PRO A 77 37.27 11.71 5.59
CA PRO A 77 35.84 11.51 5.41
C PRO A 77 35.34 12.38 4.25
N SER A 78 34.64 11.75 3.33
CA SER A 78 34.03 12.38 2.16
C SER A 78 32.72 13.08 2.53
N ARG A 79 32.28 14.07 1.75
CA ARG A 79 30.93 14.67 1.88
C ARG A 79 29.90 13.97 0.99
N LEU A 80 30.33 13.03 0.15
CA LEU A 80 29.47 12.31 -0.79
C LEU A 80 28.42 11.43 -0.12
N VAL A 81 28.68 10.95 1.10
CA VAL A 81 27.77 10.11 1.87
C VAL A 81 27.74 10.49 3.35
N ALA A 82 26.63 10.20 4.02
CA ALA A 82 26.35 10.70 5.37
C ALA A 82 27.35 10.21 6.44
N ASP A 83 27.90 9.01 6.30
CA ASP A 83 28.91 8.45 7.22
C ASP A 83 30.36 8.81 6.83
N GLY A 84 30.54 9.50 5.70
CA GLY A 84 31.82 9.92 5.14
C GLY A 84 32.72 8.80 4.64
N SER A 85 32.28 7.54 4.65
CA SER A 85 33.10 6.38 4.31
C SER A 85 32.97 6.00 2.82
N VAL A 86 33.82 6.58 1.98
CA VAL A 86 33.93 6.19 0.56
C VAL A 86 35.22 5.42 0.35
N HIS A 87 35.13 4.23 -0.23
CA HIS A 87 36.30 3.37 -0.46
C HIS A 87 36.64 3.32 -1.97
N PRO A 88 37.60 4.14 -2.43
CA PRO A 88 38.02 4.13 -3.83
C PRO A 88 38.87 2.89 -4.13
N ALA A 89 38.77 2.37 -5.34
CA ALA A 89 39.72 1.41 -5.90
C ALA A 89 39.92 1.66 -7.40
N PHE A 90 41.12 1.42 -7.91
CA PHE A 90 41.39 1.53 -9.35
C PHE A 90 40.72 0.38 -10.10
N VAL A 91 40.24 0.65 -11.31
CA VAL A 91 39.65 -0.36 -12.19
C VAL A 91 40.21 -0.26 -13.60
N ASP A 92 40.04 -1.32 -14.40
CA ASP A 92 40.55 -1.40 -15.77
C ASP A 92 39.75 -0.55 -16.76
N LYS A 93 38.45 -0.33 -16.48
CA LYS A 93 37.52 0.45 -17.32
C LYS A 93 36.30 0.90 -16.52
N VAL A 94 35.50 1.79 -17.13
CA VAL A 94 34.15 2.15 -16.65
C VAL A 94 33.08 1.52 -17.57
N PRO A 95 31.86 1.24 -17.07
CA PRO A 95 30.81 0.64 -17.88
C PRO A 95 30.14 1.66 -18.82
N GLU A 96 29.56 1.20 -19.92
CA GLU A 96 28.75 2.05 -20.79
C GLU A 96 27.37 2.36 -20.16
N HIS A 97 26.85 3.57 -20.33
CA HIS A 97 25.54 3.98 -19.79
C HIS A 97 24.38 3.10 -20.30
N SER A 98 24.43 2.65 -21.55
CA SER A 98 23.45 1.74 -22.18
C SER A 98 23.34 0.39 -21.47
N SER A 99 24.44 -0.10 -20.91
CA SER A 99 24.54 -1.38 -20.21
C SER A 99 23.96 -1.34 -18.78
N CYS A 100 23.64 -0.14 -18.27
CA CYS A 100 23.21 0.06 -16.89
C CYS A 100 21.71 -0.16 -16.65
N GLY A 101 20.94 -0.47 -17.71
CA GLY A 101 19.49 -0.72 -17.64
C GLY A 101 18.68 0.55 -17.35
N ALA A 102 18.09 1.15 -18.37
CA ALA A 102 17.31 2.38 -18.19
C ALA A 102 16.03 2.09 -17.38
N PRO A 103 15.82 2.73 -16.21
CA PRO A 103 14.56 2.62 -15.48
C PRO A 103 13.40 3.37 -16.16
N PHE A 104 13.73 4.23 -17.13
CA PHE A 104 12.83 5.06 -17.92
C PHE A 104 12.61 4.41 -19.29
N SER A 105 11.83 3.33 -19.32
CA SER A 105 11.36 2.65 -20.54
C SER A 105 10.36 3.51 -21.33
N GLU A 106 9.84 2.98 -22.44
CA GLU A 106 8.76 3.61 -23.20
C GLU A 106 7.54 3.91 -22.32
N CYS A 107 6.95 5.10 -22.50
CA CYS A 107 5.77 5.49 -21.74
C CYS A 107 4.59 4.55 -22.05
N PRO A 108 3.77 4.19 -21.04
CA PRO A 108 2.54 3.43 -21.24
C PRO A 108 1.68 4.00 -22.39
N PRO A 109 1.08 3.15 -23.24
CA PRO A 109 0.22 3.62 -24.32
C PRO A 109 -0.90 4.53 -23.80
N GLY A 110 -1.05 5.70 -24.44
CA GLY A 110 -2.02 6.72 -24.07
C GLY A 110 -1.57 7.67 -22.95
N LEU A 111 -0.37 7.48 -22.37
CA LEU A 111 0.20 8.42 -21.41
C LEU A 111 0.88 9.58 -22.15
N ARG A 112 0.65 10.83 -21.71
CA ARG A 112 1.31 12.01 -22.29
C ARG A 112 1.75 12.98 -21.20
N LEU A 113 2.99 13.45 -21.25
CA LEU A 113 3.50 14.49 -20.35
C LEU A 113 3.58 15.83 -21.09
N VAL A 114 2.88 16.84 -20.57
CA VAL A 114 3.01 18.24 -21.01
C VAL A 114 3.93 18.95 -20.03
N ARG A 115 5.13 19.31 -20.49
CA ARG A 115 6.08 20.14 -19.74
C ARG A 115 5.65 21.60 -19.80
N GLU A 116 5.93 22.36 -18.74
CA GLU A 116 5.52 23.77 -18.62
C GLU A 116 4.02 23.97 -18.97
N ALA A 117 3.18 23.10 -18.41
CA ALA A 117 1.73 23.16 -18.59
C ALA A 117 1.11 24.41 -17.93
N VAL A 118 1.79 24.92 -16.90
CA VAL A 118 1.52 26.21 -16.26
C VAL A 118 2.80 27.02 -16.19
N ASP A 119 2.69 28.34 -16.16
CA ASP A 119 3.83 29.22 -15.89
C ASP A 119 4.08 29.42 -14.38
N GLU A 120 5.10 30.19 -14.02
CA GLU A 120 5.45 30.47 -12.61
C GLU A 120 4.36 31.26 -11.87
N ALA A 121 3.63 32.14 -12.56
CA ALA A 121 2.57 32.94 -11.95
C ALA A 121 1.33 32.08 -11.66
N GLU A 122 0.96 31.22 -12.60
CA GLU A 122 -0.09 30.22 -12.44
C GLU A 122 0.27 29.20 -11.36
N GLU A 123 1.53 28.71 -11.30
CA GLU A 123 2.01 27.85 -10.22
C GLU A 123 1.86 28.53 -8.85
N ALA A 124 2.27 29.80 -8.73
CA ALA A 124 2.15 30.55 -7.48
C ALA A 124 0.70 30.75 -7.03
N LEU A 125 -0.23 30.96 -7.97
CA LEU A 125 -1.66 31.07 -7.70
C LEU A 125 -2.22 29.73 -7.20
N LEU A 126 -1.99 28.65 -7.94
CA LEU A 126 -2.47 27.31 -7.60
C LEU A 126 -1.85 26.78 -6.30
N TRP A 127 -0.58 27.12 -6.02
CA TRP A 127 0.10 26.75 -4.78
C TRP A 127 -0.62 27.25 -3.52
N ARG A 128 -1.29 28.41 -3.61
CA ARG A 128 -1.98 29.08 -2.50
C ARG A 128 -3.45 28.72 -2.38
N LEU A 129 -3.99 27.93 -3.32
CA LEU A 129 -5.41 27.58 -3.39
C LEU A 129 -5.89 26.76 -2.19
N VAL A 130 -5.02 25.97 -1.57
CA VAL A 130 -5.35 25.15 -0.39
C VAL A 130 -4.57 25.63 0.83
N SER A 131 -5.30 26.00 1.90
CA SER A 131 -4.74 26.19 3.22
C SER A 131 -4.68 24.86 3.96
N TRP A 132 -3.46 24.37 4.20
CA TRP A 132 -3.24 23.04 4.76
C TRP A 132 -3.57 22.93 6.25
N ASP A 133 -3.58 24.05 6.98
CA ASP A 133 -3.84 24.09 8.43
C ASP A 133 -5.34 24.08 8.79
N GLN A 134 -6.22 24.39 7.84
CA GLN A 134 -7.66 24.62 8.11
C GLN A 134 -8.59 23.71 7.29
N ASP A 135 -8.19 23.30 6.08
CA ASP A 135 -9.13 22.75 5.08
C ASP A 135 -8.94 21.26 4.77
N CYS A 136 -8.06 20.54 5.48
CA CYS A 136 -7.55 19.24 5.03
C CYS A 136 -7.95 18.05 5.91
N ARG A 137 -8.24 16.92 5.26
CA ARG A 137 -8.29 15.61 5.92
C ARG A 137 -6.92 14.96 5.82
N THR A 138 -6.42 14.40 6.93
CA THR A 138 -5.19 13.60 6.93
C THR A 138 -5.54 12.15 6.59
N LEU A 139 -5.00 11.63 5.49
CA LEU A 139 -5.20 10.25 5.03
C LEU A 139 -3.85 9.57 4.90
N LYS A 140 -3.59 8.49 5.66
CA LYS A 140 -2.36 7.69 5.57
C LYS A 140 -1.09 8.56 5.44
N GLN A 141 -0.97 9.58 6.30
CA GLN A 141 0.12 10.57 6.39
C GLN A 141 0.15 11.70 5.34
N ARG A 142 -0.75 11.75 4.36
CA ARG A 142 -0.83 12.85 3.36
C ARG A 142 -2.08 13.70 3.57
N GLU A 143 -1.97 14.98 3.26
CA GLU A 143 -3.10 15.91 3.34
C GLU A 143 -3.79 16.00 1.98
N VAL A 144 -5.12 15.91 2.00
CA VAL A 144 -5.93 15.88 0.79
C VAL A 144 -7.11 16.85 0.93
N ARG A 145 -7.40 17.56 -0.16
CA ARG A 145 -8.63 18.36 -0.34
C ARG A 145 -9.33 17.96 -1.64
N HIS A 146 -10.65 17.94 -1.62
CA HIS A 146 -11.48 17.59 -2.77
C HIS A 146 -12.39 18.76 -3.15
N PHE A 147 -12.64 18.92 -4.45
CA PHE A 147 -13.59 19.88 -5.02
C PHE A 147 -14.50 19.17 -6.03
N GLY A 148 -15.73 19.66 -6.17
CA GLY A 148 -16.80 19.08 -6.99
C GLY A 148 -17.40 17.81 -6.38
N TYR A 149 -16.58 16.78 -6.18
CA TYR A 149 -16.97 15.53 -5.53
C TYR A 149 -15.89 15.04 -4.57
N ALA A 150 -16.29 14.59 -3.39
CA ALA A 150 -15.38 13.96 -2.44
C ALA A 150 -15.06 12.51 -2.87
N PHE A 151 -13.78 12.14 -2.78
CA PHE A 151 -13.38 10.75 -2.94
C PHE A 151 -13.70 9.99 -1.65
N ASP A 152 -14.47 8.91 -1.78
CA ASP A 152 -14.79 7.97 -0.71
C ASP A 152 -13.81 6.80 -0.78
N TYR A 153 -12.89 6.76 0.18
CA TYR A 153 -11.79 5.79 0.21
C TYR A 153 -12.25 4.38 0.60
N GLY A 154 -13.40 4.25 1.27
CA GLY A 154 -14.02 2.96 1.54
C GLY A 154 -14.61 2.36 0.27
N LEU A 155 -15.28 3.20 -0.52
CA LEU A 155 -15.80 2.85 -1.85
C LEU A 155 -14.72 2.76 -2.93
N GLN A 156 -13.52 3.29 -2.66
CA GLN A 156 -12.48 3.54 -3.67
C GLN A 156 -13.02 4.30 -4.90
N GLY A 157 -13.89 5.30 -4.67
CA GLY A 157 -14.60 5.98 -5.74
C GLY A 157 -15.25 7.29 -5.28
N VAL A 158 -16.37 7.67 -5.92
CA VAL A 158 -17.16 8.86 -5.53
C VAL A 158 -18.63 8.53 -5.29
N ARG A 159 -19.27 9.28 -4.39
CA ARG A 159 -20.73 9.28 -4.23
C ARG A 159 -21.34 10.24 -5.23
N LYS A 160 -21.87 9.71 -6.35
CA LYS A 160 -22.39 10.50 -7.48
C LYS A 160 -23.64 11.33 -7.12
N ASP A 161 -24.36 10.91 -6.09
CA ASP A 161 -25.56 11.51 -5.51
C ASP A 161 -25.26 12.57 -4.43
N ALA A 162 -23.99 12.75 -4.05
CA ALA A 162 -23.57 13.69 -3.01
C ALA A 162 -22.43 14.60 -3.49
N PRO A 163 -22.66 15.50 -4.46
CA PRO A 163 -21.68 16.50 -4.87
C PRO A 163 -21.34 17.45 -3.70
N LEU A 164 -20.11 17.96 -3.70
CA LEU A 164 -19.67 19.01 -2.78
C LEU A 164 -20.23 20.37 -3.20
N ALA A 165 -20.42 21.26 -2.22
CA ALA A 165 -20.86 22.63 -2.49
C ALA A 165 -19.78 23.45 -3.22
N GLU A 166 -18.50 23.18 -2.95
CA GLU A 166 -17.37 23.85 -3.60
C GLU A 166 -17.06 23.18 -4.94
N PRO A 167 -17.23 23.87 -6.09
CA PRO A 167 -16.82 23.35 -7.40
C PRO A 167 -15.30 23.43 -7.58
N ILE A 168 -14.80 22.97 -8.73
CA ILE A 168 -13.40 23.21 -9.11
C ILE A 168 -13.13 24.73 -9.15
N PRO A 169 -12.10 25.24 -8.46
CA PRO A 169 -11.84 26.68 -8.40
C PRO A 169 -11.50 27.30 -9.75
N GLU A 170 -11.91 28.56 -9.96
CA GLU A 170 -11.77 29.28 -11.23
C GLU A 170 -10.30 29.52 -11.62
N GLU A 171 -9.39 29.53 -10.65
CA GLU A 171 -7.94 29.61 -10.86
C GLU A 171 -7.41 28.44 -11.70
N CYS A 172 -8.12 27.31 -11.74
CA CYS A 172 -7.77 26.17 -12.59
C CYS A 172 -8.22 26.36 -14.06
N ALA A 173 -9.13 27.29 -14.33
CA ALA A 173 -9.78 27.44 -15.64
C ALA A 173 -8.79 27.70 -16.80
N PRO A 174 -7.73 28.54 -16.66
CA PRO A 174 -6.78 28.78 -17.75
C PRO A 174 -6.10 27.50 -18.24
N LEU A 175 -5.60 26.66 -17.33
CA LEU A 175 -5.00 25.37 -17.65
C LEU A 175 -6.01 24.44 -18.33
N LEU A 176 -7.20 24.29 -17.74
CA LEU A 176 -8.23 23.39 -18.25
C LEU A 176 -8.71 23.81 -19.65
N ALA A 177 -8.87 25.11 -19.89
CA ALA A 177 -9.20 25.65 -21.20
C ALA A 177 -8.12 25.31 -22.24
N ARG A 178 -6.82 25.44 -21.91
CA ARG A 178 -5.72 25.04 -22.81
C ARG A 178 -5.77 23.54 -23.14
N LEU A 179 -6.05 22.68 -22.16
CA LEU A 179 -6.11 21.24 -22.37
C LEU A 179 -7.33 20.82 -23.23
N VAL A 180 -8.50 21.42 -23.01
CA VAL A 180 -9.69 21.18 -23.84
C VAL A 180 -9.50 21.73 -25.26
N ASN A 181 -9.06 22.99 -25.41
CA ASN A 181 -8.89 23.63 -26.72
C ASN A 181 -7.85 22.94 -27.60
N SER A 182 -6.87 22.27 -26.97
CA SER A 182 -5.87 21.49 -27.69
C SER A 182 -6.28 20.04 -27.99
N GLY A 183 -7.52 19.66 -27.68
CA GLY A 183 -8.06 18.31 -27.88
C GLY A 183 -7.46 17.25 -26.95
N ARG A 184 -6.73 17.68 -25.92
CA ARG A 184 -6.13 16.79 -24.92
C ARG A 184 -7.15 16.31 -23.88
N LEU A 185 -8.22 17.07 -23.68
CA LEU A 185 -9.40 16.66 -22.91
C LEU A 185 -10.64 16.73 -23.80
N SER A 186 -11.52 15.75 -23.66
CA SER A 186 -12.80 15.70 -24.39
C SER A 186 -13.85 16.66 -23.81
N GLY A 187 -13.65 17.14 -22.58
CA GLY A 187 -14.52 18.07 -21.89
C GLY A 187 -13.91 18.54 -20.57
N LEU A 188 -14.57 19.49 -19.90
CA LEU A 188 -14.11 19.98 -18.61
C LEU A 188 -14.30 18.91 -17.53
N PRO A 189 -13.30 18.74 -16.63
CA PRO A 189 -13.47 17.93 -15.43
C PRO A 189 -14.45 18.59 -14.46
N ASP A 190 -15.11 17.78 -13.65
CA ASP A 190 -16.06 18.20 -12.60
C ASP A 190 -15.65 17.67 -11.21
N GLN A 191 -14.51 16.98 -11.11
CA GLN A 191 -13.90 16.55 -9.85
C GLN A 191 -12.41 16.93 -9.83
N LEU A 192 -11.94 17.48 -8.70
CA LEU A 192 -10.53 17.76 -8.44
C LEU A 192 -10.11 17.20 -7.06
N THR A 193 -9.00 16.47 -7.03
CA THR A 193 -8.29 16.10 -5.80
C THR A 193 -6.95 16.84 -5.74
N VAL A 194 -6.75 17.64 -4.70
CA VAL A 194 -5.47 18.30 -4.40
C VAL A 194 -4.77 17.52 -3.29
N THR A 195 -3.49 17.21 -3.46
CA THR A 195 -2.73 16.41 -2.48
C THR A 195 -1.35 17.02 -2.23
N ARG A 196 -1.01 17.20 -0.95
CA ARG A 196 0.34 17.59 -0.51
C ARG A 196 1.15 16.36 -0.13
N TYR A 197 2.35 16.26 -0.67
CA TYR A 197 3.34 15.24 -0.36
C TYR A 197 4.56 15.91 0.28
N LEU A 198 4.92 15.44 1.47
CA LEU A 198 6.20 15.76 2.11
C LEU A 198 7.30 14.77 1.67
N PRO A 199 8.58 15.12 1.77
CA PRO A 199 9.68 14.21 1.45
C PRO A 199 9.57 12.88 2.22
N GLY A 200 9.67 11.76 1.50
CA GLY A 200 9.47 10.41 2.06
C GLY A 200 8.06 9.85 1.87
N GLN A 201 7.06 10.69 1.62
CA GLN A 201 5.69 10.25 1.38
C GLN A 201 5.46 9.81 -0.07
N GLY A 202 4.43 9.01 -0.27
CA GLY A 202 4.06 8.44 -1.56
C GLY A 202 2.60 8.02 -1.62
N ILE A 203 2.23 7.40 -2.73
CA ILE A 203 0.93 6.75 -2.92
C ILE A 203 1.17 5.34 -3.51
N PRO A 204 0.61 4.28 -2.89
CA PRO A 204 0.75 2.93 -3.42
C PRO A 204 0.26 2.81 -4.88
N PRO A 205 0.77 1.84 -5.65
CA PRO A 205 0.27 1.55 -6.99
C PRO A 205 -1.24 1.30 -6.97
N HIS A 206 -1.99 1.99 -7.82
CA HIS A 206 -3.44 1.84 -7.96
C HIS A 206 -3.89 2.25 -9.37
N VAL A 207 -5.15 1.98 -9.69
CA VAL A 207 -5.85 2.55 -10.85
C VAL A 207 -6.99 3.43 -10.34
N ASP A 208 -7.27 4.52 -11.03
CA ASP A 208 -8.44 5.35 -10.71
C ASP A 208 -9.73 4.60 -11.10
N SER A 209 -10.73 4.60 -10.20
CA SER A 209 -11.97 3.84 -10.38
C SER A 209 -12.58 4.05 -11.76
N HIS A 210 -12.82 2.93 -12.45
CA HIS A 210 -13.38 2.85 -13.78
C HIS A 210 -14.85 3.29 -13.75
N GLY A 211 -15.60 2.85 -12.74
CA GLY A 211 -17.00 3.21 -12.54
C GLY A 211 -17.22 4.64 -12.06
N SER A 212 -16.20 5.27 -11.46
CA SER A 212 -16.29 6.64 -10.94
C SER A 212 -15.91 7.69 -11.97
N PHE A 213 -14.88 7.45 -12.78
CA PHE A 213 -14.29 8.48 -13.64
C PHE A 213 -14.27 8.08 -15.12
N GLU A 214 -14.42 9.07 -15.99
CA GLU A 214 -14.29 8.90 -17.44
C GLU A 214 -12.82 8.65 -17.86
N ASP A 215 -12.59 8.57 -19.17
CA ASP A 215 -11.24 8.63 -19.72
C ASP A 215 -10.71 10.08 -19.72
N GLY A 216 -9.39 10.26 -19.71
CA GLY A 216 -8.77 11.59 -19.70
C GLY A 216 -8.61 12.18 -18.31
N ILE A 217 -7.70 11.60 -17.54
CA ILE A 217 -7.32 12.08 -16.20
C ILE A 217 -6.08 12.94 -16.32
N VAL A 218 -6.05 14.08 -15.62
CA VAL A 218 -4.92 15.01 -15.63
C VAL A 218 -4.32 15.13 -14.23
N CYS A 219 -3.02 14.90 -14.11
CA CYS A 219 -2.26 15.14 -12.89
C CYS A 219 -1.25 16.28 -13.10
N LEU A 220 -1.58 17.47 -12.64
CA LEU A 220 -0.66 18.62 -12.59
C LEU A 220 0.25 18.49 -11.35
N SER A 221 1.55 18.71 -11.54
CA SER A 221 2.58 18.62 -10.50
C SER A 221 3.22 19.99 -10.24
N LEU A 222 3.22 20.46 -9.01
CA LEU A 222 3.78 21.75 -8.58
C LEU A 222 4.85 21.58 -7.49
N GLY A 223 5.79 22.52 -7.42
CA GLY A 223 6.85 22.56 -6.40
C GLY A 223 8.03 21.63 -6.69
N SER A 224 8.08 20.45 -6.07
CA SER A 224 9.16 19.48 -6.26
C SER A 224 8.88 18.48 -7.40
N PRO A 225 9.90 18.08 -8.20
CA PRO A 225 9.78 16.94 -9.09
C PRO A 225 9.54 15.64 -8.33
N VAL A 226 8.98 14.64 -9.02
CA VAL A 226 8.82 13.28 -8.51
C VAL A 226 8.85 12.25 -9.63
N VAL A 227 9.32 11.03 -9.35
CA VAL A 227 9.10 9.89 -10.25
C VAL A 227 7.80 9.17 -9.89
N MET A 228 6.92 9.03 -10.88
CA MET A 228 5.73 8.19 -10.82
C MET A 228 6.01 6.85 -11.51
N ASP A 229 5.76 5.76 -10.79
CA ASP A 229 5.97 4.39 -11.26
C ASP A 229 4.67 3.85 -11.85
N PHE A 230 4.75 3.26 -13.04
CA PHE A 230 3.68 2.60 -13.76
C PHE A 230 3.93 1.11 -13.89
N ARG A 231 2.91 0.27 -13.71
CA ARG A 231 3.01 -1.19 -13.84
C ARG A 231 1.82 -1.77 -14.59
N HIS A 232 2.11 -2.60 -15.58
CA HIS A 232 1.14 -3.41 -16.30
C HIS A 232 0.96 -4.77 -15.61
N PRO A 233 -0.25 -5.37 -15.62
CA PRO A 233 -0.49 -6.71 -15.12
C PRO A 233 0.42 -7.79 -15.72
N ASP A 234 0.82 -7.63 -16.99
CA ASP A 234 1.69 -8.59 -17.69
C ASP A 234 3.17 -8.51 -17.24
N GLY A 235 3.50 -7.58 -16.34
CA GLY A 235 4.84 -7.43 -15.76
C GLY A 235 5.63 -6.25 -16.29
N ASP A 236 5.15 -5.57 -17.35
CA ASP A 236 5.79 -4.37 -17.87
C ASP A 236 5.80 -3.24 -16.85
N ARG A 237 6.86 -2.43 -16.91
CA ARG A 237 7.10 -1.31 -15.98
C ARG A 237 7.57 -0.09 -16.73
N ALA A 238 7.16 1.07 -16.25
CA ALA A 238 7.69 2.35 -16.67
C ALA A 238 7.86 3.28 -15.48
N ALA A 239 8.88 4.12 -15.50
CA ALA A 239 9.07 5.20 -14.55
C ALA A 239 8.99 6.52 -15.32
N VAL A 240 8.21 7.47 -14.82
CA VAL A 240 8.01 8.77 -15.48
C VAL A 240 8.38 9.88 -14.51
N LEU A 241 9.38 10.69 -14.88
CA LEU A 241 9.72 11.90 -14.15
C LEU A 241 8.66 12.97 -14.41
N LEU A 242 8.02 13.44 -13.35
CA LEU A 242 7.08 14.55 -13.34
C LEU A 242 7.79 15.79 -12.81
N PRO A 243 8.30 16.67 -13.69
CA PRO A 243 8.88 17.93 -13.25
C PRO A 243 7.82 18.87 -12.67
N PRO A 244 8.21 19.91 -11.92
CA PRO A 244 7.30 20.99 -11.54
C PRO A 244 6.66 21.62 -12.78
N ARG A 245 5.48 22.21 -12.58
CA ARG A 245 4.64 22.83 -13.63
C ARG A 245 4.25 21.91 -14.79
N SER A 246 4.38 20.59 -14.64
CA SER A 246 3.99 19.64 -15.69
C SER A 246 2.64 19.02 -15.44
N ALA A 247 1.91 18.72 -16.52
CA ALA A 247 0.65 18.00 -16.49
C ALA A 247 0.82 16.64 -17.18
N LEU A 248 0.58 15.58 -16.42
CA LEU A 248 0.53 14.21 -16.93
C LEU A 248 -0.91 13.85 -17.28
N LEU A 249 -1.13 13.39 -18.51
CA LEU A 249 -2.44 12.98 -19.01
C LEU A 249 -2.49 11.47 -19.18
N LEU A 250 -3.49 10.84 -18.59
CA LEU A 250 -3.75 9.41 -18.67
C LEU A 250 -5.00 9.19 -19.54
N HIS A 251 -4.80 8.50 -20.67
CA HIS A 251 -5.85 8.07 -21.57
C HIS A 251 -5.72 6.58 -21.91
N GLY A 252 -6.85 5.95 -22.19
CA GLY A 252 -6.90 4.59 -22.70
C GLY A 252 -6.12 3.62 -21.81
N PRO A 253 -5.18 2.82 -22.35
CA PRO A 253 -4.47 1.82 -21.56
C PRO A 253 -3.78 2.40 -20.31
N SER A 254 -3.10 3.53 -20.41
CA SER A 254 -2.42 4.16 -19.26
C SER A 254 -3.36 4.56 -18.11
N ARG A 255 -4.66 4.77 -18.39
CA ARG A 255 -5.71 5.10 -17.42
C ARG A 255 -6.46 3.86 -16.90
N TYR A 256 -6.59 2.81 -17.69
CA TYR A 256 -7.47 1.67 -17.39
C TYR A 256 -6.73 0.38 -17.00
N ILE A 257 -5.55 0.11 -17.56
CA ILE A 257 -4.86 -1.18 -17.31
C ILE A 257 -3.48 -1.03 -16.70
N TRP A 258 -2.91 0.18 -16.70
CA TRP A 258 -1.69 0.47 -15.96
C TRP A 258 -2.01 1.00 -14.57
N THR A 259 -1.44 0.38 -13.55
CA THR A 259 -1.42 0.96 -12.21
C THR A 259 -0.34 2.03 -12.13
N HIS A 260 -0.59 3.09 -11.37
CA HIS A 260 0.36 4.17 -11.15
C HIS A 260 0.54 4.43 -9.64
N GLY A 261 1.73 4.85 -9.24
CA GLY A 261 2.04 5.14 -7.85
C GLY A 261 3.28 6.00 -7.69
N ILE A 262 3.48 6.54 -6.49
CA ILE A 262 4.69 7.26 -6.11
C ILE A 262 5.28 6.51 -4.94
N ALA A 263 6.46 5.90 -5.11
CA ALA A 263 7.13 5.20 -4.02
C ALA A 263 7.42 6.13 -2.83
N SER A 264 7.25 5.64 -1.60
CA SER A 264 7.62 6.36 -0.37
C SER A 264 9.15 6.36 -0.20
N ARG A 265 9.80 7.44 -0.65
CA ARG A 265 11.26 7.65 -0.58
C ARG A 265 11.60 9.14 -0.56
N LYS A 266 12.81 9.49 -0.12
CA LYS A 266 13.28 10.89 -0.01
C LYS A 266 13.97 11.41 -1.27
N SER A 267 14.43 10.51 -2.13
CA SER A 267 15.08 10.84 -3.39
C SER A 267 14.64 9.89 -4.51
N ASP A 268 14.71 10.36 -5.75
CA ASP A 268 14.43 9.58 -6.95
C ASP A 268 15.69 9.43 -7.79
N VAL A 269 15.87 8.26 -8.41
CA VAL A 269 16.85 8.07 -9.48
C VAL A 269 16.24 8.66 -10.75
N VAL A 270 16.91 9.61 -11.40
CA VAL A 270 16.40 10.34 -12.58
C VAL A 270 17.44 10.38 -13.71
N PRO A 271 17.03 10.54 -14.99
CA PRO A 271 17.97 10.81 -16.07
C PRO A 271 18.60 12.18 -15.87
N ARG A 272 19.85 12.35 -16.31
CA ARG A 272 20.48 13.67 -16.33
C ARG A 272 19.77 14.60 -17.33
N THR A 273 19.57 15.85 -16.92
CA THR A 273 18.74 16.84 -17.63
C THR A 273 19.40 17.42 -18.88
N GLU A 274 20.74 17.45 -18.94
CA GLU A 274 21.50 18.07 -20.03
C GLU A 274 21.54 17.21 -21.30
N ILE A 275 21.41 15.89 -21.16
CA ILE A 275 21.34 14.95 -22.29
C ILE A 275 20.33 13.85 -21.93
N PRO A 276 19.11 13.89 -22.48
CA PRO A 276 18.11 12.86 -22.23
C PRO A 276 18.67 11.46 -22.52
N GLY A 277 18.69 10.60 -21.50
CA GLY A 277 19.07 9.19 -21.63
C GLY A 277 20.57 8.87 -21.49
N GLN A 278 21.46 9.86 -21.38
CA GLN A 278 22.86 9.61 -21.01
C GLN A 278 23.04 9.75 -19.49
N GLY A 279 23.09 8.61 -18.80
CA GLY A 279 23.40 8.53 -17.38
C GLY A 279 22.26 8.92 -16.44
N LEU A 280 22.49 8.64 -15.16
CA LEU A 280 21.53 8.79 -14.08
C LEU A 280 22.10 9.62 -12.94
N THR A 281 21.23 10.26 -12.17
CA THR A 281 21.58 10.96 -10.93
C THR A 281 20.47 10.80 -9.89
N LEU A 282 20.67 11.36 -8.70
CA LEU A 282 19.66 11.43 -7.64
C LEU A 282 19.04 12.83 -7.59
N SER A 283 17.71 12.88 -7.69
CA SER A 283 16.91 14.08 -7.40
C SER A 283 16.35 13.97 -5.99
N GLN A 284 16.68 14.90 -5.11
CA GLN A 284 16.05 14.99 -3.79
C GLN A 284 14.60 15.46 -3.93
N ARG A 285 13.70 14.89 -3.13
CA ARG A 285 12.30 15.35 -3.06
C ARG A 285 12.16 16.49 -2.07
N GLY A 286 11.49 17.55 -2.48
CA GLY A 286 10.94 18.59 -1.64
C GLY A 286 9.44 18.40 -1.40
N VAL A 287 8.77 19.49 -1.00
CA VAL A 287 7.30 19.51 -0.91
C VAL A 287 6.72 19.55 -2.33
N ARG A 288 5.80 18.63 -2.61
CA ARG A 288 5.08 18.56 -3.89
C ARG A 288 3.59 18.69 -3.65
N ILE A 289 2.92 19.52 -4.44
CA ILE A 289 1.46 19.56 -4.49
C ILE A 289 1.01 19.05 -5.85
N SER A 290 0.03 18.15 -5.88
CA SER A 290 -0.59 17.72 -7.13
C SER A 290 -2.06 18.07 -7.21
N PHE A 291 -2.50 18.45 -8.40
CA PHE A 291 -3.90 18.66 -8.75
C PHE A 291 -4.30 17.55 -9.72
N THR A 292 -5.20 16.68 -9.29
CA THR A 292 -5.70 15.57 -10.12
C THR A 292 -7.14 15.84 -10.54
N PHE A 293 -7.32 16.15 -11.82
CA PHE A 293 -8.60 16.49 -12.43
C PHE A 293 -9.21 15.28 -13.11
N ARG A 294 -10.51 15.08 -12.88
CA ARG A 294 -11.29 13.97 -13.43
C ARG A 294 -12.68 14.43 -13.79
N ARG A 295 -13.31 13.68 -14.70
CA ARG A 295 -14.74 13.82 -15.01
C ARG A 295 -15.52 12.64 -14.45
N ILE A 296 -16.62 12.89 -13.75
CA ILE A 296 -17.46 11.85 -13.17
C ILE A 296 -18.19 11.09 -14.27
N ARG A 297 -18.03 9.77 -14.27
CA ARG A 297 -18.79 8.87 -15.14
C ARG A 297 -20.20 8.70 -14.60
N ARG A 298 -21.23 8.94 -15.42
CA ARG A 298 -22.64 8.74 -15.00
C ARG A 298 -23.16 7.32 -15.19
N GLY A 299 -22.68 6.60 -16.20
CA GLY A 299 -23.02 5.18 -16.43
C GLY A 299 -21.96 4.19 -15.92
N ASP A 300 -22.10 2.93 -16.33
CA ASP A 300 -21.08 1.89 -16.10
C ASP A 300 -19.90 2.04 -17.06
N CYS A 301 -18.75 1.51 -16.66
CA CYS A 301 -17.58 1.49 -17.52
C CYS A 301 -17.64 0.31 -18.51
N SER A 302 -17.29 0.57 -19.77
CA SER A 302 -17.19 -0.41 -20.86
C SER A 302 -15.78 -0.46 -21.47
N CYS A 303 -14.75 -0.25 -20.64
CA CYS A 303 -13.36 -0.12 -21.10
C CYS A 303 -12.72 -1.39 -21.69
N GLY A 304 -13.32 -2.57 -21.52
CA GLY A 304 -12.76 -3.84 -22.00
C GLY A 304 -11.56 -4.38 -21.18
N HIS A 305 -11.25 -3.77 -20.03
CA HIS A 305 -10.15 -4.17 -19.15
C HIS A 305 -10.67 -4.74 -17.82
N ASP A 306 -11.35 -5.90 -17.87
CA ASP A 306 -12.11 -6.44 -16.74
C ASP A 306 -11.27 -6.72 -15.49
N LEU A 307 -9.99 -7.04 -15.65
CA LEU A 307 -9.09 -7.36 -14.53
C LEU A 307 -9.01 -6.25 -13.47
N LEU A 308 -8.99 -4.98 -13.91
CA LEU A 308 -8.88 -3.81 -13.04
C LEU A 308 -10.16 -2.96 -13.01
N CYS A 309 -11.16 -3.29 -13.83
CA CYS A 309 -12.40 -2.54 -13.92
C CYS A 309 -13.35 -2.85 -12.76
N ASP A 310 -13.56 -1.90 -11.85
CA ASP A 310 -14.50 -2.03 -10.74
C ASP A 310 -15.97 -2.09 -11.19
N SER A 311 -16.32 -1.56 -12.38
CA SER A 311 -17.66 -1.78 -12.95
C SER A 311 -17.88 -3.22 -13.41
N SER A 312 -16.84 -3.90 -13.90
CA SER A 312 -16.93 -5.30 -14.32
C SER A 312 -16.83 -6.25 -13.13
N ARG A 313 -15.97 -5.92 -12.15
CA ARG A 313 -15.66 -6.77 -11.00
C ARG A 313 -16.65 -6.68 -9.85
N LEU A 314 -17.18 -5.49 -9.57
CA LEU A 314 -18.00 -5.27 -8.36
C LEU A 314 -19.48 -5.24 -8.74
N THR A 315 -20.26 -6.12 -8.11
CA THR A 315 -21.73 -6.11 -8.24
C THR A 315 -22.32 -4.95 -7.44
N LYS A 316 -23.59 -4.59 -7.69
CA LYS A 316 -24.31 -3.60 -6.88
C LYS A 316 -24.34 -3.99 -5.39
N SER A 317 -24.56 -5.29 -5.12
CA SER A 317 -24.56 -5.83 -3.76
C SER A 317 -23.19 -5.68 -3.08
N ASP A 318 -22.09 -5.89 -3.81
CA ASP A 318 -20.74 -5.70 -3.25
C ASP A 318 -20.46 -4.23 -2.89
N ARG A 319 -20.92 -3.28 -3.73
CA ARG A 319 -20.81 -1.84 -3.41
C ARG A 319 -21.62 -1.45 -2.17
N GLU A 320 -22.80 -2.03 -1.97
CA GLU A 320 -23.62 -1.83 -0.77
C GLU A 320 -22.95 -2.43 0.47
N ALA A 321 -22.39 -3.63 0.34
CA ALA A 321 -21.61 -4.30 1.37
C ALA A 321 -20.39 -3.46 1.82
N MET A 322 -19.61 -2.94 0.86
CA MET A 322 -18.47 -2.06 1.16
C MET A 322 -18.88 -0.80 1.93
N ARG A 323 -20.04 -0.21 1.64
CA ARG A 323 -20.56 0.96 2.39
C ARG A 323 -20.91 0.59 3.82
N LEU A 324 -21.62 -0.53 3.99
CA LEU A 324 -22.01 -1.04 5.30
C LEU A 324 -20.76 -1.32 6.15
N GLU A 325 -19.75 -1.97 5.58
CA GLU A 325 -18.48 -2.27 6.25
C GLU A 325 -17.69 -1.00 6.57
N GLU A 326 -17.62 -0.04 5.66
CA GLU A 326 -16.95 1.25 5.91
C GLU A 326 -17.59 1.98 7.10
N GLU A 327 -18.91 2.10 7.10
CA GLU A 327 -19.65 2.82 8.13
C GLU A 327 -19.66 2.09 9.49
N HIS A 328 -19.95 0.79 9.48
CA HIS A 328 -20.23 0.01 10.69
C HIS A 328 -19.11 -0.94 11.10
N VAL A 329 -17.99 -0.98 10.39
CA VAL A 329 -16.80 -1.73 10.82
C VAL A 329 -15.61 -0.80 10.86
N TYR A 330 -15.20 -0.27 9.71
CA TYR A 330 -13.90 0.41 9.59
C TYR A 330 -13.87 1.72 10.35
N GLN A 331 -14.83 2.62 10.12
CA GLN A 331 -14.91 3.88 10.84
C GLN A 331 -15.14 3.66 12.34
N VAL A 332 -15.94 2.66 12.71
CA VAL A 332 -16.16 2.36 14.13
C VAL A 332 -14.85 1.96 14.80
N TYR A 333 -14.10 0.99 14.27
CA TYR A 333 -12.84 0.55 14.87
C TYR A 333 -11.76 1.63 14.85
N GLU A 334 -11.73 2.48 13.83
CA GLU A 334 -10.85 3.65 13.80
C GLU A 334 -11.15 4.61 14.97
N ASN A 335 -12.44 4.89 15.22
CA ASN A 335 -12.87 5.80 16.28
C ASN A 335 -12.72 5.22 17.68
N ILE A 336 -12.86 3.89 17.85
CA ILE A 336 -12.80 3.25 19.18
C ILE A 336 -11.44 2.59 19.47
N ALA A 337 -10.42 2.73 18.60
CA ALA A 337 -9.18 1.96 18.65
C ALA A 337 -8.51 1.94 20.04
N GLU A 338 -8.35 3.09 20.68
CA GLU A 338 -7.71 3.22 22.00
C GLU A 338 -8.54 2.52 23.10
N GLN A 339 -9.85 2.81 23.15
CA GLN A 339 -10.76 2.21 24.12
C GLN A 339 -10.89 0.70 23.93
N PHE A 340 -10.96 0.24 22.67
CA PHE A 340 -10.98 -1.16 22.30
C PHE A 340 -9.72 -1.87 22.82
N SER A 341 -8.54 -1.29 22.56
CA SER A 341 -7.25 -1.82 23.01
C SER A 341 -7.17 -1.95 24.53
N GLY A 342 -7.72 -0.98 25.28
CA GLY A 342 -7.71 -0.99 26.75
C GLY A 342 -8.48 -2.15 27.41
N THR A 343 -9.32 -2.87 26.67
CA THR A 343 -10.20 -3.94 27.22
C THR A 343 -9.70 -5.36 26.99
N ARG A 344 -8.65 -5.57 26.17
CA ARG A 344 -8.26 -6.90 25.65
C ARG A 344 -6.76 -7.13 25.76
N HIS A 345 -6.36 -7.84 26.82
CA HIS A 345 -4.94 -8.09 27.13
C HIS A 345 -4.54 -9.56 27.23
N ARG A 346 -5.52 -10.47 27.41
CA ARG A 346 -5.24 -11.90 27.58
C ARG A 346 -5.59 -12.68 26.33
N GLU A 347 -4.68 -13.57 25.96
CA GLU A 347 -4.89 -14.57 24.93
C GLU A 347 -5.96 -15.57 25.37
N TRP A 348 -6.59 -16.19 24.38
CA TRP A 348 -7.53 -17.27 24.65
C TRP A 348 -6.74 -18.57 24.74
N PRO A 349 -6.99 -19.43 25.74
CA PRO A 349 -6.13 -20.60 26.00
C PRO A 349 -5.92 -21.51 24.80
N ARG A 350 -6.96 -21.75 23.99
CA ARG A 350 -6.85 -22.58 22.77
C ARG A 350 -6.05 -21.90 21.65
N VAL A 351 -6.12 -20.58 21.54
CA VAL A 351 -5.29 -19.82 20.58
C VAL A 351 -3.82 -19.87 21.01
N ALA A 352 -3.54 -19.64 22.31
CA ALA A 352 -2.19 -19.76 22.85
C ALA A 352 -1.61 -21.17 22.66
N ALA A 353 -2.42 -22.21 22.90
CA ALA A 353 -2.01 -23.60 22.68
C ALA A 353 -1.72 -23.92 21.20
N PHE A 354 -2.50 -23.36 20.27
CA PHE A 354 -2.24 -23.51 18.84
C PHE A 354 -0.91 -22.89 18.42
N VAL A 355 -0.60 -21.68 18.93
CA VAL A 355 0.67 -20.99 18.63
C VAL A 355 1.85 -21.70 19.28
N GLU A 356 1.71 -22.15 20.52
CA GLU A 356 2.76 -22.88 21.25
C GLU A 356 3.09 -24.24 20.60
N ALA A 357 2.14 -24.83 19.87
CA ALA A 357 2.34 -26.08 19.14
C ALA A 357 3.02 -25.91 17.77
N LEU A 358 3.46 -24.69 17.42
CA LEU A 358 4.21 -24.44 16.19
C LEU A 358 5.70 -24.75 16.38
N GLU A 359 6.34 -25.22 15.32
CA GLU A 359 7.78 -25.50 15.33
C GLU A 359 8.58 -24.19 15.52
N PRO A 360 9.70 -24.21 16.26
CA PRO A 360 10.58 -23.06 16.37
C PRO A 360 11.02 -22.52 15.00
N GLY A 361 10.94 -21.21 14.82
CA GLY A 361 11.22 -20.52 13.56
C GLY A 361 10.03 -20.41 12.61
N SER A 362 8.87 -20.97 12.94
CA SER A 362 7.64 -20.81 12.14
C SER A 362 7.28 -19.32 11.98
N LEU A 363 6.80 -18.97 10.80
CA LEU A 363 6.25 -17.66 10.45
C LEU A 363 4.72 -17.69 10.58
N LEU A 364 4.21 -16.96 11.56
CA LEU A 364 2.79 -16.82 11.87
C LEU A 364 2.25 -15.46 11.38
N LEU A 365 1.11 -15.50 10.70
CA LEU A 365 0.29 -14.33 10.40
C LEU A 365 -0.86 -14.19 11.39
N ASP A 366 -1.08 -13.00 11.95
CA ASP A 366 -2.34 -12.64 12.61
C ASP A 366 -3.16 -11.74 11.66
N ALA A 367 -4.11 -12.33 10.95
CA ALA A 367 -4.97 -11.63 10.00
C ALA A 367 -6.10 -10.94 10.77
N GLY A 368 -6.18 -9.60 10.68
CA GLY A 368 -7.06 -8.78 11.52
C GLY A 368 -6.57 -8.74 12.98
N CYS A 369 -5.29 -8.41 13.19
CA CYS A 369 -4.60 -8.55 14.48
C CYS A 369 -5.14 -7.64 15.61
N GLY A 370 -5.99 -6.66 15.29
CA GLY A 370 -6.52 -5.70 16.23
C GLY A 370 -5.41 -4.98 16.98
N ASN A 371 -5.41 -5.07 18.31
CA ASN A 371 -4.37 -4.46 19.15
C ASN A 371 -3.07 -5.29 19.26
N GLY A 372 -2.93 -6.37 18.48
CA GLY A 372 -1.73 -7.19 18.41
C GLY A 372 -1.53 -8.12 19.61
N LYS A 373 -2.60 -8.44 20.37
CA LYS A 373 -2.48 -9.26 21.58
C LYS A 373 -1.87 -10.65 21.34
N TYR A 374 -2.06 -11.25 20.15
CA TYR A 374 -1.49 -12.55 19.78
C TYR A 374 -0.10 -12.44 19.11
N LEU A 375 0.36 -11.22 18.85
CA LEU A 375 1.73 -10.97 18.36
C LEU A 375 2.73 -10.90 19.52
N LEU A 376 2.25 -10.76 20.75
CA LEU A 376 3.05 -10.81 21.97
C LEU A 376 3.39 -12.27 22.35
N GLY A 377 4.34 -12.48 23.28
CA GLY A 377 4.68 -13.82 23.77
C GLY A 377 5.43 -14.70 22.76
N HIS A 378 5.32 -16.02 22.91
CA HIS A 378 5.80 -17.08 21.99
C HIS A 378 7.07 -16.73 21.16
N PRO A 379 8.25 -16.54 21.81
CA PRO A 379 9.46 -16.03 21.15
C PRO A 379 10.07 -17.02 20.14
N HIS A 380 9.63 -18.27 20.15
CA HIS A 380 10.05 -19.29 19.18
C HIS A 380 9.37 -19.12 17.82
N VAL A 381 8.35 -18.26 17.68
CA VAL A 381 7.62 -18.01 16.44
C VAL A 381 7.86 -16.59 15.94
N LEU A 382 8.16 -16.44 14.66
CA LEU A 382 8.25 -15.15 13.98
C LEU A 382 6.83 -14.69 13.61
N LYS A 383 6.45 -13.46 13.98
CA LYS A 383 5.06 -13.01 13.90
C LYS A 383 4.92 -11.72 13.13
N VAL A 384 3.93 -11.68 12.23
CA VAL A 384 3.52 -10.49 11.50
C VAL A 384 2.01 -10.36 11.61
N GLY A 385 1.50 -9.14 11.77
CA GLY A 385 0.07 -8.87 11.76
C GLY A 385 -0.34 -7.90 10.68
N PHE A 386 -1.63 -7.90 10.35
CA PHE A 386 -2.23 -6.76 9.68
C PHE A 386 -3.60 -6.46 10.27
N ASP A 387 -3.97 -5.18 10.24
CA ASP A 387 -5.32 -4.73 10.55
C ASP A 387 -5.70 -3.61 9.57
N ARG A 388 -7.00 -3.45 9.32
CA ARG A 388 -7.46 -2.38 8.44
C ARG A 388 -7.46 -1.02 9.16
N SER A 389 -7.69 -1.00 10.46
CA SER A 389 -7.67 0.23 11.26
C SER A 389 -6.24 0.78 11.38
N GLY A 390 -6.09 2.05 10.99
CA GLY A 390 -4.85 2.79 11.17
C GLY A 390 -4.51 2.98 12.65
N GLY A 391 -5.52 3.32 13.45
CA GLY A 391 -5.40 3.45 14.91
C GLY A 391 -4.91 2.16 15.60
N LEU A 392 -5.49 1.01 15.27
CA LEU A 392 -5.06 -0.28 15.85
C LEU A 392 -3.65 -0.68 15.38
N ALA A 393 -3.33 -0.47 14.10
CA ALA A 393 -1.99 -0.69 13.58
C ALA A 393 -0.95 0.24 14.24
N ALA A 394 -1.30 1.50 14.53
CA ALA A 394 -0.42 2.44 15.24
C ALA A 394 -0.15 1.99 16.69
N ILE A 395 -1.16 1.48 17.39
CA ILE A 395 -1.01 0.88 18.72
C ILE A 395 -0.07 -0.34 18.69
N CYS A 396 -0.14 -1.17 17.64
CA CYS A 396 0.78 -2.29 17.50
C CYS A 396 2.23 -1.80 17.29
N ARG A 397 2.43 -0.80 16.44
CA ARG A 397 3.77 -0.23 16.18
C ARG A 397 4.37 0.44 17.41
N SER A 398 3.56 1.11 18.24
CA SER A 398 4.06 1.69 19.51
C SER A 398 4.50 0.63 20.53
N ARG A 399 4.06 -0.62 20.34
CA ARG A 399 4.51 -1.81 21.08
C ARG A 399 5.68 -2.54 20.40
N ASN A 400 6.28 -1.96 19.37
CA ASN A 400 7.35 -2.56 18.55
C ASN A 400 6.93 -3.89 17.90
N LEU A 401 5.68 -3.99 17.43
CA LEU A 401 5.18 -5.16 16.71
C LEU A 401 5.23 -4.93 15.19
N GLU A 402 5.55 -5.99 14.45
CA GLU A 402 5.61 -5.99 12.99
C GLU A 402 4.19 -6.03 12.39
N VAL A 403 3.63 -4.86 12.11
CA VAL A 403 2.25 -4.71 11.61
C VAL A 403 2.13 -3.77 10.42
N VAL A 404 1.41 -4.24 9.40
CA VAL A 404 1.03 -3.46 8.22
C VAL A 404 -0.46 -3.11 8.26
N GLN A 405 -0.85 -2.00 7.63
CA GLN A 405 -2.26 -1.69 7.44
C GLN A 405 -2.74 -2.32 6.12
N ALA A 406 -3.69 -3.24 6.17
CA ALA A 406 -4.16 -3.97 4.98
C ALA A 406 -5.64 -4.35 5.07
N ASP A 407 -6.25 -4.69 3.93
CA ASP A 407 -7.58 -5.27 3.81
C ASP A 407 -7.47 -6.80 3.79
N THR A 408 -8.30 -7.51 4.56
CA THR A 408 -8.34 -8.98 4.56
C THR A 408 -8.71 -9.55 3.20
N LEU A 409 -9.36 -8.76 2.33
CA LEU A 409 -9.71 -9.17 0.96
C LEU A 409 -8.58 -8.98 -0.06
N ASP A 410 -7.53 -8.23 0.29
CA ASP A 410 -6.38 -7.97 -0.59
C ASP A 410 -5.11 -7.72 0.26
N VAL A 411 -4.46 -8.82 0.64
CA VAL A 411 -3.34 -8.77 1.59
C VAL A 411 -2.00 -8.66 0.84
N PRO A 412 -1.13 -7.67 1.16
CA PRO A 412 0.09 -7.38 0.41
C PRO A 412 1.26 -8.33 0.72
N PHE A 413 0.97 -9.62 0.96
CA PHE A 413 1.95 -10.66 1.18
C PHE A 413 1.98 -11.66 0.02
N ARG A 414 3.17 -12.23 -0.21
CA ARG A 414 3.36 -13.29 -1.20
C ARG A 414 2.56 -14.53 -0.79
N SER A 415 2.05 -15.24 -1.78
CA SER A 415 1.39 -16.53 -1.58
C SER A 415 2.37 -17.56 -1.00
N GLY A 416 1.87 -18.44 -0.14
CA GLY A 416 2.63 -19.63 0.29
C GLY A 416 3.78 -19.39 1.26
N ILE A 417 3.78 -18.30 2.03
CA ILE A 417 4.92 -17.93 2.89
C ILE A 417 4.70 -18.22 4.38
N PHE A 418 3.46 -18.33 4.84
CA PHE A 418 3.16 -18.49 6.26
C PHE A 418 3.00 -19.95 6.63
N ASP A 419 3.64 -20.37 7.73
CA ASP A 419 3.47 -21.69 8.33
C ASP A 419 2.12 -21.81 9.03
N ALA A 420 1.67 -20.70 9.62
CA ALA A 420 0.37 -20.62 10.26
C ALA A 420 -0.30 -19.25 10.07
N CYS A 421 -1.63 -19.22 10.19
CA CYS A 421 -2.43 -17.99 10.19
C CYS A 421 -3.49 -18.02 11.30
N LEU A 422 -3.64 -16.94 12.05
CA LEU A 422 -4.79 -16.69 12.91
C LEU A 422 -5.77 -15.79 12.15
N SER A 423 -7.07 -16.05 12.29
CA SER A 423 -8.16 -15.18 11.86
C SER A 423 -9.21 -15.15 12.97
N ILE A 424 -8.97 -14.32 13.98
CA ILE A 424 -9.75 -14.31 15.22
C ILE A 424 -10.70 -13.11 15.23
N ALA A 425 -12.00 -13.39 15.15
CA ALA A 425 -13.04 -12.38 15.16
C ALA A 425 -12.94 -11.38 13.98
N VAL A 426 -12.77 -11.91 12.77
CA VAL A 426 -12.58 -11.12 11.53
C VAL A 426 -13.69 -11.34 10.52
N LEU A 427 -13.95 -12.60 10.12
CA LEU A 427 -14.84 -12.90 9.00
C LEU A 427 -16.29 -12.43 9.19
N HIS A 428 -16.75 -12.30 10.44
CA HIS A 428 -18.08 -11.78 10.75
C HIS A 428 -18.24 -10.28 10.47
N HIS A 429 -17.16 -9.56 10.16
CA HIS A 429 -17.24 -8.17 9.75
C HIS A 429 -17.46 -7.99 8.25
N LEU A 430 -17.52 -9.08 7.47
CA LEU A 430 -17.71 -9.05 6.02
C LEU A 430 -19.17 -9.30 5.68
N ALA A 431 -19.79 -8.38 4.94
CA ALA A 431 -21.24 -8.25 4.87
C ALA A 431 -21.95 -9.26 3.95
N THR A 432 -21.22 -9.88 3.02
CA THR A 432 -21.81 -10.83 2.07
C THR A 432 -21.08 -12.18 2.11
N PRO A 433 -21.75 -13.27 1.71
CA PRO A 433 -21.11 -14.58 1.56
C PRO A 433 -19.86 -14.54 0.66
N GLU A 434 -19.93 -13.83 -0.46
CA GLU A 434 -18.85 -13.78 -1.46
C GLU A 434 -17.59 -13.10 -0.91
N ARG A 435 -17.76 -12.06 -0.08
CA ARG A 435 -16.65 -11.37 0.58
C ARG A 435 -16.02 -12.26 1.65
N ARG A 436 -16.82 -13.01 2.40
CA ARG A 436 -16.33 -14.02 3.37
C ARG A 436 -15.57 -15.14 2.66
N GLU A 437 -16.05 -15.61 1.52
CA GLU A 437 -15.36 -16.58 0.66
C GLU A 437 -14.00 -16.04 0.19
N ALA A 438 -13.97 -14.80 -0.30
CA ALA A 438 -12.74 -14.14 -0.76
C ALA A 438 -11.70 -14.01 0.37
N ALA A 439 -12.12 -13.64 1.59
CA ALA A 439 -11.23 -13.59 2.75
C ALA A 439 -10.64 -14.97 3.13
N VAL A 440 -11.45 -16.02 3.08
CA VAL A 440 -10.97 -17.40 3.31
C VAL A 440 -9.98 -17.82 2.21
N ARG A 441 -10.26 -17.47 0.94
CA ARG A 441 -9.36 -17.73 -0.18
C ARG A 441 -8.02 -17.01 0.00
N GLU A 442 -8.02 -15.78 0.53
CA GLU A 442 -6.79 -15.06 0.89
C GLU A 442 -6.00 -15.75 2.02
N ILE A 443 -6.66 -16.16 3.11
CA ILE A 443 -6.01 -16.91 4.20
C ILE A 443 -5.31 -18.17 3.65
N LEU A 444 -6.00 -18.94 2.82
CA LEU A 444 -5.45 -20.15 2.21
C LEU A 444 -4.35 -19.85 1.17
N ARG A 445 -4.45 -18.74 0.42
CA ARG A 445 -3.38 -18.30 -0.50
C ARG A 445 -2.08 -18.03 0.25
N LEU A 446 -2.17 -17.42 1.42
CA LEU A 446 -1.03 -16.98 2.23
C LEU A 446 -0.29 -18.14 2.92
N LEU A 447 -1.01 -19.20 3.29
CA LEU A 447 -0.41 -20.41 3.85
C LEU A 447 0.47 -21.14 2.84
N ARG A 448 1.65 -21.58 3.29
CA ARG A 448 2.47 -22.56 2.55
C ARG A 448 1.74 -23.91 2.43
N PRO A 449 2.08 -24.78 1.48
CA PRO A 449 1.57 -26.16 1.47
C PRO A 449 1.85 -26.85 2.81
N GLY A 450 0.84 -27.48 3.41
CA GLY A 450 0.91 -28.05 4.76
C GLY A 450 0.79 -27.04 5.92
N GLY A 451 0.68 -25.73 5.63
CA GLY A 451 0.42 -24.71 6.64
C GLY A 451 -1.00 -24.82 7.23
N ARG A 452 -1.19 -24.27 8.44
CA ARG A 452 -2.46 -24.36 9.17
C ARG A 452 -3.04 -23.00 9.53
N ALA A 453 -4.36 -22.84 9.50
CA ALA A 453 -4.99 -21.65 10.06
C ALA A 453 -5.97 -21.97 11.19
N LEU A 454 -6.10 -21.03 12.12
CA LEU A 454 -7.08 -21.07 13.20
C LEU A 454 -8.08 -19.92 13.01
N VAL A 455 -9.33 -20.27 12.76
CA VAL A 455 -10.42 -19.32 12.46
C VAL A 455 -11.42 -19.30 13.60
N TYR A 456 -11.76 -18.12 14.10
CA TYR A 456 -12.77 -17.90 15.14
C TYR A 456 -13.80 -16.87 14.66
N VAL A 457 -15.08 -17.25 14.68
CA VAL A 457 -16.20 -16.37 14.32
C VAL A 457 -17.27 -16.37 15.41
N TRP A 458 -18.00 -15.26 15.57
CA TRP A 458 -19.05 -15.18 16.60
C TRP A 458 -20.20 -16.11 16.22
N ALA A 459 -20.63 -16.94 17.17
CA ALA A 459 -21.74 -17.85 16.99
C ALA A 459 -23.07 -17.14 17.24
N LEU A 460 -24.10 -17.46 16.45
CA LEU A 460 -25.48 -17.12 16.79
C LEU A 460 -25.87 -17.85 18.09
N GLU A 461 -25.42 -19.09 18.25
CA GLU A 461 -25.67 -19.95 19.41
C GLU A 461 -24.71 -19.66 20.58
N GLN A 462 -25.06 -18.70 21.44
CA GLN A 462 -24.24 -18.28 22.58
C GLN A 462 -24.27 -19.23 23.81
N ALA A 463 -25.10 -20.27 23.80
CA ALA A 463 -25.37 -21.13 24.96
C ALA A 463 -25.19 -22.63 24.68
N GLU A 464 -24.27 -23.01 23.80
CA GLU A 464 -24.00 -24.41 23.53
C GLU A 464 -23.23 -25.08 24.69
N GLY A 465 -23.91 -25.97 25.43
CA GLY A 465 -23.38 -26.66 26.61
C GLY A 465 -23.34 -25.81 27.89
N ALA A 466 -22.80 -24.59 27.84
CA ALA A 466 -22.85 -23.63 28.94
C ALA A 466 -22.93 -22.19 28.41
N PRO A 467 -23.61 -21.25 29.12
CA PRO A 467 -23.70 -19.88 28.64
C PRO A 467 -22.31 -19.26 28.49
N SER A 468 -22.08 -18.57 27.37
CA SER A 468 -20.82 -17.88 27.09
C SER A 468 -20.53 -16.82 28.16
N LYS A 469 -19.25 -16.40 28.28
CA LYS A 469 -18.88 -15.26 29.14
C LYS A 469 -19.71 -14.01 28.83
N TYR A 470 -20.09 -13.83 27.57
CA TYR A 470 -20.95 -12.73 27.12
C TYR A 470 -22.30 -12.75 27.85
N LEU A 471 -22.99 -13.90 27.88
CA LEU A 471 -24.26 -14.07 28.58
C LEU A 471 -24.11 -14.12 30.12
N LYS A 472 -23.02 -14.70 30.64
CA LYS A 472 -22.79 -14.83 32.11
C LYS A 472 -22.64 -13.49 32.83
N ALA A 473 -22.22 -12.43 32.13
CA ALA A 473 -22.13 -11.09 32.68
C ALA A 473 -23.51 -10.41 32.92
N SER A 474 -24.62 -11.09 32.58
CA SER A 474 -26.01 -10.60 32.67
C SER A 474 -26.57 -10.53 34.10
N ARG A 475 -26.00 -11.25 35.08
CA ARG A 475 -26.60 -11.39 36.43
C ARG A 475 -26.84 -10.08 37.23
N ASN A 476 -26.37 -8.92 36.77
CA ASN A 476 -26.61 -7.61 37.40
C ASN A 476 -27.06 -6.47 36.45
N ALA A 477 -27.48 -6.74 35.21
CA ALA A 477 -27.86 -5.68 34.26
C ALA A 477 -29.37 -5.42 34.20
N GLY A 478 -29.94 -4.93 35.31
CA GLY A 478 -31.30 -4.39 35.33
C GLY A 478 -31.36 -2.98 34.76
N ARG A 479 -31.42 -2.84 33.43
CA ARG A 479 -31.98 -1.66 32.76
C ARG A 479 -32.24 -1.99 31.29
N ALA A 480 -33.49 -2.36 30.99
CA ALA A 480 -33.98 -2.40 29.62
C ALA A 480 -33.93 -0.98 29.03
N LEU A 481 -33.34 -0.84 27.85
CA LEU A 481 -33.54 0.36 27.01
C LEU A 481 -34.95 0.28 26.39
N PRO A 482 -35.57 1.42 26.02
CA PRO A 482 -36.92 1.43 25.49
C PRO A 482 -36.99 0.60 24.20
N SER A 483 -37.87 -0.39 24.19
CA SER A 483 -38.30 -1.08 22.99
C SER A 483 -38.93 -0.05 22.04
N GLY A 484 -38.31 0.19 20.89
CA GLY A 484 -38.81 1.22 19.97
C GLY A 484 -38.01 1.35 18.69
N CYS A 485 -38.07 0.34 17.83
CA CYS A 485 -38.13 0.51 16.37
C CYS A 485 -38.65 -0.81 15.80
N GLU A 486 -39.86 -0.80 15.25
CA GLU A 486 -40.33 -1.90 14.40
C GLU A 486 -39.37 -2.02 13.21
N PRO A 487 -39.05 -3.26 12.76
CA PRO A 487 -38.19 -3.47 11.60
C PRO A 487 -38.85 -2.86 10.36
N THR A 488 -38.28 -1.78 9.85
CA THR A 488 -38.60 -1.25 8.52
C THR A 488 -37.82 -2.04 7.47
N PRO A 489 -38.40 -2.34 6.29
CA PRO A 489 -37.68 -3.01 5.22
C PRO A 489 -36.44 -2.20 4.82
N GLY A 490 -35.24 -2.73 5.09
CA GLY A 490 -33.96 -2.10 4.74
C GLY A 490 -33.09 -1.63 5.92
N HIS A 491 -33.53 -1.77 7.18
CA HIS A 491 -32.68 -1.50 8.36
C HIS A 491 -32.30 -2.79 9.09
N LEU A 492 -31.00 -2.97 9.38
CA LEU A 492 -30.48 -4.09 10.16
C LEU A 492 -30.97 -4.03 11.62
N PRO A 493 -31.32 -5.16 12.24
CA PRO A 493 -31.71 -5.19 13.65
C PRO A 493 -30.54 -4.77 14.55
N VAL A 494 -30.84 -4.08 15.65
CA VAL A 494 -29.85 -3.66 16.64
C VAL A 494 -29.90 -4.60 17.85
N HIS A 495 -28.76 -5.19 18.21
CA HIS A 495 -28.67 -6.11 19.33
C HIS A 495 -28.88 -5.43 20.68
N ALA A 496 -29.76 -5.99 21.51
CA ALA A 496 -29.84 -5.64 22.92
C ALA A 496 -28.69 -6.27 23.70
N ASN A 497 -27.78 -5.45 24.23
CA ASN A 497 -26.58 -5.93 24.91
C ASN A 497 -26.88 -6.99 26.00
N ARG A 498 -26.17 -8.13 25.94
CA ARG A 498 -26.25 -9.26 26.88
C ARG A 498 -27.52 -10.09 26.78
N THR A 499 -28.22 -10.05 25.65
CA THR A 499 -29.30 -11.00 25.32
C THR A 499 -28.80 -12.06 24.32
N GLN A 500 -29.65 -13.03 24.00
CA GLN A 500 -29.40 -13.90 22.85
C GLN A 500 -29.49 -13.08 21.56
N PHE A 501 -28.74 -13.50 20.54
CA PHE A 501 -28.80 -12.90 19.22
C PHE A 501 -30.01 -13.42 18.45
N GLU A 502 -30.67 -12.52 17.70
CA GLU A 502 -31.97 -12.79 17.07
C GLU A 502 -31.90 -12.84 15.53
N ALA A 503 -30.77 -12.43 14.96
CA ALA A 503 -30.52 -12.44 13.53
C ALA A 503 -29.04 -12.71 13.26
N ARG A 504 -28.74 -13.26 12.08
CA ARG A 504 -27.37 -13.46 11.60
C ARG A 504 -26.71 -12.11 11.30
N ASP A 505 -27.36 -11.27 10.51
CA ASP A 505 -26.87 -9.93 10.18
C ASP A 505 -27.47 -8.90 11.13
N MET A 506 -26.64 -8.23 11.92
CA MET A 506 -27.11 -7.24 12.88
C MET A 506 -26.07 -6.20 13.28
N LEU A 507 -26.55 -5.14 13.93
CA LEU A 507 -25.74 -4.09 14.52
C LEU A 507 -25.56 -4.32 16.02
N VAL A 508 -24.32 -4.39 16.50
CA VAL A 508 -23.98 -4.57 17.91
C VAL A 508 -23.47 -3.25 18.49
N PRO A 509 -24.19 -2.63 19.46
CA PRO A 509 -23.80 -1.34 20.02
C PRO A 509 -22.54 -1.43 20.88
N TRP A 510 -21.63 -0.50 20.68
CA TRP A 510 -20.46 -0.25 21.53
C TRP A 510 -20.64 1.07 22.27
N HIS A 511 -20.60 1.01 23.60
CA HIS A 511 -20.70 2.18 24.46
C HIS A 511 -19.30 2.63 24.89
N SER A 512 -18.91 3.81 24.43
CA SER A 512 -17.65 4.43 24.79
C SER A 512 -17.68 4.86 26.27
N ARG A 513 -16.73 4.38 27.08
CA ARG A 513 -16.70 4.73 28.52
C ARG A 513 -16.35 6.20 28.68
N GLY A 514 -17.28 6.98 29.24
CA GLY A 514 -17.08 8.40 29.53
C GLY A 514 -17.69 9.36 28.50
N THR A 515 -18.27 8.86 27.40
CA THR A 515 -19.08 9.66 26.46
C THR A 515 -20.49 9.10 26.38
N GLN A 516 -21.46 9.90 25.91
CA GLN A 516 -22.81 9.42 25.58
C GLN A 516 -22.89 8.82 24.17
N GLU A 517 -21.74 8.66 23.51
CA GLU A 517 -21.66 8.20 22.12
C GLU A 517 -21.78 6.67 22.03
N VAL A 518 -22.58 6.22 21.07
CA VAL A 518 -22.80 4.81 20.77
C VAL A 518 -22.39 4.55 19.33
N HIS A 519 -21.47 3.61 19.14
CA HIS A 519 -21.08 3.16 17.80
C HIS A 519 -21.74 1.82 17.49
N TYR A 520 -22.35 1.69 16.31
CA TYR A 520 -23.03 0.48 15.88
C TYR A 520 -22.11 -0.35 14.99
N ARG A 521 -21.73 -1.54 15.47
CA ARG A 521 -20.80 -2.42 14.75
C ARG A 521 -21.56 -3.48 13.97
N TYR A 522 -21.27 -3.64 12.68
CA TYR A 522 -21.85 -4.72 11.91
C TYR A 522 -21.21 -6.07 12.25
N TYR A 523 -22.07 -7.08 12.41
CA TYR A 523 -21.70 -8.48 12.60
C TYR A 523 -22.61 -9.39 11.78
N HIS A 524 -21.99 -10.35 11.09
CA HIS A 524 -22.60 -11.60 10.65
C HIS A 524 -22.31 -12.71 11.66
N LEU A 525 -23.34 -13.18 12.37
CA LEU A 525 -23.24 -14.24 13.35
C LEU A 525 -23.46 -15.60 12.70
N PHE A 526 -22.47 -16.46 12.83
CA PHE A 526 -22.44 -17.74 12.16
C PHE A 526 -23.31 -18.76 12.90
N GLU A 527 -24.10 -19.50 12.15
CA GLU A 527 -24.85 -20.65 12.64
C GLU A 527 -23.97 -21.92 12.65
N ARG A 528 -24.40 -22.95 13.38
CA ARG A 528 -23.74 -24.26 13.37
C ARG A 528 -23.52 -24.76 11.95
N GLY A 529 -22.26 -25.10 11.62
CA GLY A 529 -21.88 -25.67 10.33
C GLY A 529 -21.72 -24.64 9.20
N GLU A 530 -22.05 -23.36 9.43
CA GLU A 530 -21.85 -22.31 8.43
C GLU A 530 -20.35 -22.06 8.21
N LEU A 531 -19.55 -22.03 9.29
CA LEU A 531 -18.10 -21.82 9.18
C LEU A 531 -17.43 -22.96 8.41
N SER A 532 -17.66 -24.21 8.79
CA SER A 532 -17.09 -25.35 8.07
C SER A 532 -17.60 -25.43 6.64
N GLY A 533 -18.89 -25.17 6.39
CA GLY A 533 -19.45 -25.09 5.05
C GLY A 533 -18.75 -24.05 4.16
N LEU A 534 -18.46 -22.86 4.70
CA LEU A 534 -17.71 -21.81 4.00
C LEU A 534 -16.27 -22.26 3.69
N LEU A 535 -15.58 -22.86 4.65
CA LEU A 535 -14.19 -23.31 4.49
C LEU A 535 -14.08 -24.44 3.45
N GLU A 536 -14.97 -25.43 3.53
CA GLU A 536 -15.06 -26.56 2.62
C GLU A 536 -15.48 -26.15 1.19
N LEU A 537 -16.31 -25.11 1.06
CA LEU A 537 -16.65 -24.53 -0.25
C LEU A 537 -15.40 -23.98 -0.96
N VAL A 538 -14.50 -23.31 -0.23
CA VAL A 538 -13.30 -22.71 -0.81
C VAL A 538 -12.22 -23.76 -1.09
N SER A 539 -12.01 -24.70 -0.16
CA SER A 539 -11.02 -25.75 -0.28
C SER A 539 -11.57 -27.04 0.32
N PRO A 540 -12.12 -27.94 -0.49
CA PRO A 540 -12.64 -29.22 -0.01
C PRO A 540 -11.58 -30.04 0.75
N GLY A 541 -11.96 -30.58 1.90
CA GLY A 541 -11.11 -31.37 2.80
C GLY A 541 -10.15 -30.55 3.66
N CYS A 542 -10.28 -29.21 3.72
CA CYS A 542 -9.35 -28.39 4.49
C CYS A 542 -9.65 -28.35 5.99
N VAL A 543 -10.88 -28.63 6.43
CA VAL A 543 -11.24 -28.55 7.86
C VAL A 543 -10.70 -29.77 8.61
N LEU A 544 -9.75 -29.52 9.52
CA LEU A 544 -9.12 -30.55 10.35
C LEU A 544 -9.86 -30.77 11.68
N GLU A 545 -10.40 -29.70 12.24
CA GLU A 545 -11.15 -29.71 13.50
C GLU A 545 -12.16 -28.56 13.49
N GLU A 546 -13.39 -28.80 13.97
CA GLU A 546 -14.40 -27.78 14.25
C GLU A 546 -14.90 -27.93 15.69
N TYR A 547 -15.00 -26.82 16.42
CA TYR A 547 -15.47 -26.82 17.81
C TYR A 547 -16.13 -25.49 18.20
N HIS A 548 -16.90 -25.52 19.29
CA HIS A 548 -17.46 -24.32 19.92
C HIS A 548 -16.61 -23.88 21.11
N ASP A 549 -16.27 -22.59 21.19
CA ASP A 549 -15.47 -22.01 22.27
C ASP A 549 -16.00 -20.64 22.71
N GLN A 550 -16.61 -20.59 23.90
CA GLN A 550 -17.08 -19.36 24.55
C GLN A 550 -18.01 -18.48 23.68
N GLY A 551 -18.91 -19.11 22.91
CA GLY A 551 -19.84 -18.39 22.02
C GLY A 551 -19.24 -18.07 20.65
N ASN A 552 -18.27 -18.86 20.21
CA ASN A 552 -17.66 -18.76 18.88
C ASN A 552 -17.66 -20.13 18.23
N TRP A 553 -17.90 -20.14 16.92
CA TRP A 553 -17.56 -21.27 16.06
C TRP A 553 -16.09 -21.15 15.67
N CYS A 554 -15.35 -22.24 15.81
CA CYS A 554 -13.91 -22.27 15.65
C CYS A 554 -13.53 -23.43 14.75
N ALA A 555 -12.59 -23.20 13.83
CA ALA A 555 -12.06 -24.25 12.98
C ALA A 555 -10.54 -24.17 12.85
N VAL A 556 -9.90 -25.34 12.89
CA VAL A 556 -8.52 -25.53 12.44
C VAL A 556 -8.57 -26.01 11.00
N VAL A 557 -7.90 -25.32 10.10
CA VAL A 557 -7.81 -25.70 8.68
C VAL A 557 -6.38 -25.98 8.27
N GLY A 558 -6.20 -26.92 7.35
CA GLY A 558 -4.91 -27.27 6.75
C GLY A 558 -4.92 -27.03 5.25
N LYS A 559 -3.83 -26.49 4.71
CA LYS A 559 -3.62 -26.42 3.27
C LYS A 559 -3.01 -27.73 2.76
N ASP A 560 -3.58 -28.29 1.70
CA ASP A 560 -3.09 -29.53 1.10
C ASP A 560 -1.58 -29.44 0.78
N PRO A 561 -0.73 -30.36 1.29
CA PRO A 561 0.69 -30.42 0.94
C PRO A 561 0.96 -30.57 -0.56
N SER A 562 0.01 -31.11 -1.32
CA SER A 562 0.13 -31.33 -2.76
C SER A 562 -0.14 -30.07 -3.61
N THR A 563 -0.73 -29.03 -3.00
CA THR A 563 -1.02 -27.77 -3.71
C THR A 563 0.29 -27.10 -4.12
N SER A 564 0.62 -27.10 -5.41
CA SER A 564 1.66 -26.22 -5.94
C SER A 564 1.24 -24.78 -5.69
N ALA A 565 2.15 -23.93 -5.19
CA ALA A 565 1.87 -22.49 -5.16
C ALA A 565 1.45 -22.07 -6.59
N PRO A 566 0.30 -21.39 -6.77
CA PRO A 566 0.00 -20.81 -8.08
C PRO A 566 1.19 -19.94 -8.47
N PRO A 567 1.55 -19.83 -9.77
CA PRO A 567 2.60 -18.91 -10.19
C PRO A 567 2.21 -17.52 -9.71
N GLY A 568 2.82 -17.11 -8.59
CA GLY A 568 2.60 -15.79 -8.05
C GLY A 568 3.07 -14.80 -9.09
N SER A 569 2.32 -13.72 -9.26
CA SER A 569 2.90 -12.45 -9.72
C SER A 569 4.08 -12.13 -8.81
N THR A 570 5.27 -12.55 -9.25
CA THR A 570 6.52 -12.48 -8.50
C THR A 570 6.78 -11.01 -8.13
N PRO A 571 6.96 -10.64 -6.85
CA PRO A 571 7.87 -9.58 -6.52
C PRO A 571 9.25 -10.14 -6.80
N SER A 572 9.80 -9.73 -7.94
CA SER A 572 11.18 -9.93 -8.42
C SER A 572 12.11 -10.61 -7.42
N SER A 573 12.48 -11.85 -7.73
CA SER A 573 13.52 -12.62 -7.07
C SER A 573 14.88 -11.92 -7.20
N LEU A 574 15.36 -11.33 -6.11
CA LEU A 574 16.79 -11.34 -5.83
C LEU A 574 17.13 -12.76 -5.36
N LEU A 575 18.13 -13.38 -5.99
CA LEU A 575 18.72 -14.72 -5.74
C LEU A 575 18.12 -15.88 -6.54
N SER A 576 18.60 -16.06 -7.78
CA SER A 576 19.17 -17.34 -8.26
C SER A 576 19.61 -17.25 -9.72
N ARG A 577 20.91 -17.02 -9.94
CA ARG A 577 21.62 -17.56 -11.12
C ARG A 577 23.03 -17.96 -10.67
N ALA A 578 23.15 -19.20 -10.23
CA ALA A 578 24.41 -19.92 -10.25
C ALA A 578 24.12 -21.42 -10.41
N SER A 579 24.85 -22.03 -11.34
CA SER A 579 25.00 -23.47 -11.62
C SER A 579 23.89 -24.18 -12.42
N ALA A 580 24.08 -24.19 -13.74
CA ALA A 580 24.09 -25.42 -14.55
C ALA A 580 24.85 -25.13 -15.85
N GLY A 581 26.02 -25.75 -16.06
CA GLY A 581 26.74 -25.61 -17.33
C GLY A 581 28.27 -25.79 -17.31
N LYS A 582 28.80 -26.80 -16.62
CA LYS A 582 29.80 -27.80 -17.08
C LYS A 582 30.35 -28.59 -15.90
#